data_AF-A0A7V7C2A5-F1
#
_entry.id   AF-A0A7V7C2A5-F1
#
_cell.length_a   1.000
_cell.length_b   1.000
_cell.length_c   1.000
_cell.angle_alpha   90.00
_cell.angle_beta   90.00
_cell.angle_gamma   90.00
#
_symmetry.space_group_name_H-M   'P 1'
#
loop_
_entity.id
_entity.type
_entity.pdbx_description
1 polymer ?
#
loop_
_entity_poly.entity_id
_entity_poly.type
_entity_poly.pdbx_seq_one_letter_code
_entity_poly.pdbx_strand_id
1 'polypeptide(L)' 'IWLEADVSRLRDRVRARVGGPSDATTAVLERQIAGDVGAMGWTRVDAGRPLAQVVDEIRGLVGASPPRGD' A
#
# COMPACT_ATOMS: atom_id res chain seq x y z
N ILE A 1 7.24 -2.06 5.24
CA ILE A 1 6.87 -0.98 4.29
C ILE A 1 5.35 -1.00 4.13
N TRP A 2 4.69 0.14 4.22
CA TRP A 2 3.25 0.32 4.03
C TRP A 2 2.97 1.03 2.70
N LEU A 3 2.21 0.40 1.81
CA LEU A 3 1.82 1.02 0.53
C LEU A 3 0.53 1.79 0.70
N GLU A 4 0.57 3.08 0.39
CA GLU A 4 -0.62 3.95 0.39
C GLU A 4 -0.75 4.66 -0.96
N ALA A 5 -1.95 5.15 -1.24
CA ALA A 5 -2.23 6.00 -2.38
C ALA A 5 -3.49 6.81 -2.09
N ASP A 6 -3.75 7.84 -2.89
CA ASP A 6 -5.01 8.57 -2.82
C ASP A 6 -6.22 7.62 -2.90
N VAL A 7 -7.22 7.85 -2.07
CA VAL A 7 -8.41 7.00 -1.93
C VAL A 7 -9.17 6.87 -3.25
N SER A 8 -9.27 7.92 -4.05
CA SER A 8 -9.94 7.86 -5.36
C SER A 8 -9.22 6.89 -6.30
N ARG A 9 -7.89 6.90 -6.29
CA ARG A 9 -7.05 5.99 -7.08
C ARG A 9 -7.19 4.54 -6.63
N LEU A 10 -7.30 4.30 -5.32
CA LEU A 10 -7.57 2.95 -4.80
C LEU A 10 -8.94 2.43 -5.25
N ARG A 11 -9.98 3.27 -5.18
CA ARG A 11 -11.34 2.94 -5.65
C ARG A 11 -11.35 2.59 -7.13
N ASP A 12 -10.68 3.39 -7.97
CA ASP A 12 -10.62 3.14 -9.41
C ASP A 12 -9.89 1.83 -9.73
N ARG A 13 -8.78 1.54 -9.04
CA ARG A 13 -8.04 0.29 -9.22
C ARG A 13 -8.87 -0.94 -8.81
N VAL A 14 -9.58 -0.88 -7.68
CA VAL A 14 -10.43 -1.99 -7.22
C VAL A 14 -11.61 -2.20 -8.18
N ARG A 15 -12.22 -1.12 -8.69
CA ARG A 15 -13.31 -1.21 -9.69
C ARG A 15 -12.86 -1.79 -11.03
N ALA A 16 -11.67 -1.40 -11.50
CA ALA A 16 -11.13 -1.85 -12.77
C ALA A 16 -10.50 -3.25 -12.71
N ARG A 17 -10.42 -3.86 -11.52
CA ARG A 17 -9.79 -5.17 -11.33
C ARG A 17 -10.63 -6.26 -12.00
N VAL A 18 -10.03 -6.99 -12.94
CA VAL A 18 -10.63 -8.15 -13.59
C VAL A 18 -9.77 -9.38 -13.31
N GLY A 19 -10.34 -10.35 -12.61
CA GLY A 19 -9.62 -11.57 -12.21
C GLY A 19 -8.60 -11.33 -11.10
N GLY A 20 -8.34 -12.38 -10.32
CA GLY A 20 -7.36 -12.38 -9.23
C GLY A 20 -7.77 -13.32 -8.10
N PRO A 21 -6.82 -13.79 -7.28
CA PRO A 21 -7.10 -14.75 -6.21
C PRO A 21 -7.80 -14.15 -5.00
N SER A 22 -8.04 -12.82 -4.98
CA SER A 22 -8.62 -12.09 -3.86
C SER A 22 -10.04 -11.66 -4.17
N ASP A 23 -10.93 -11.82 -3.21
CA ASP A 23 -12.35 -11.45 -3.19
C ASP A 23 -12.59 -9.98 -2.79
N ALA A 24 -11.52 -9.17 -2.72
CA ALA A 24 -11.62 -7.78 -2.30
C ALA A 24 -12.47 -6.96 -3.28
N THR A 25 -13.60 -6.47 -2.80
CA THR A 25 -14.52 -5.57 -3.52
C THR A 25 -14.33 -4.12 -3.07
N THR A 26 -14.99 -3.18 -3.75
CA THR A 26 -15.05 -1.78 -3.30
C THR A 26 -15.60 -1.67 -1.87
N ALA A 27 -16.55 -2.52 -1.47
CA ALA A 27 -17.08 -2.51 -0.10
C ALA A 27 -16.03 -2.93 0.94
N VAL A 28 -15.16 -3.89 0.58
CA VAL A 28 -14.01 -4.27 1.42
C VAL A 28 -13.03 -3.10 1.53
N LEU A 29 -12.74 -2.41 0.42
CA LEU A 29 -11.88 -1.22 0.42
C LEU A 29 -12.43 -0.10 1.32
N GLU A 30 -13.74 0.21 1.24
CA GLU A 30 -14.33 1.25 2.10
C GLU A 30 -14.20 0.91 3.59
N ARG A 31 -14.37 -0.37 3.95
CA ARG A 31 -14.13 -0.84 5.32
C ARG A 31 -12.68 -0.67 5.77
N GLN A 32 -11.73 -0.90 4.87
CA GLN A 32 -10.31 -0.70 5.17
C GLN A 32 -9.97 0.78 5.36
N ILE A 33 -10.52 1.68 4.55
CA ILE A 33 -10.31 3.13 4.66
C ILE A 33 -10.89 3.67 5.97
N ALA A 34 -12.07 3.18 6.38
CA ALA A 34 -12.73 3.59 7.62
C ALA A 34 -12.08 3.00 8.88
N GLY A 35 -11.26 1.95 8.73
CA GLY A 35 -10.61 1.28 9.84
C GLY A 35 -9.44 2.09 10.39
N ASP A 36 -9.39 2.25 11.71
CA ASP A 36 -8.18 2.71 12.39
C ASP A 36 -7.23 1.52 12.59
N VAL A 37 -6.03 1.64 12.00
CA VAL A 37 -4.97 0.62 12.09
C VAL A 37 -3.97 0.93 13.22
N GLY A 38 -4.19 2.01 13.97
CA GLY A 38 -3.34 2.45 15.07
C GLY A 38 -1.96 2.93 14.61
N ALA A 39 -1.05 3.03 15.57
CA ALA A 39 0.32 3.44 15.29
C ALA A 39 1.07 2.34 14.52
N MET A 40 1.58 2.70 13.34
CA MET A 40 2.37 1.80 12.50
C MET A 40 3.82 2.28 12.41
N GLY A 41 4.77 1.42 12.78
CA GLY A 41 6.22 1.66 12.63
C GLY A 41 6.76 1.37 11.21
N TRP A 42 5.87 1.24 10.22
CA TRP A 42 6.24 0.86 8.86
C TRP A 42 6.52 2.11 8.03
N THR A 43 7.62 2.12 7.27
CA THR A 43 7.88 3.19 6.29
C THR A 43 6.77 3.22 5.24
N ARG A 44 6.13 4.37 5.08
CA ARG A 44 5.10 4.60 4.06
C ARG A 44 5.73 4.85 2.70
N VAL A 45 5.14 4.27 1.66
CA VAL A 45 5.56 4.44 0.26
C VAL A 45 4.31 4.72 -0.57
N ASP A 46 4.36 5.79 -1.36
CA ASP A 46 3.26 6.19 -2.24
C ASP A 46 3.19 5.30 -3.50
N ALA A 47 2.27 4.34 -3.49
CA ALA A 47 1.94 3.45 -4.60
C ALA A 47 1.06 4.12 -5.68
N GLY A 48 0.77 5.41 -5.56
CA GLY A 48 0.17 6.25 -6.58
C GLY A 48 1.13 6.59 -7.73
N ARG A 49 2.44 6.60 -7.45
CA ARG A 49 3.50 6.91 -8.42
C ARG A 49 3.68 5.82 -9.50
N PRO A 50 4.44 6.11 -10.58
CA PRO A 50 4.77 5.10 -11.58
C PRO A 50 5.47 3.89 -10.97
N LEU A 51 5.12 2.68 -11.42
CA LEU A 51 5.57 1.41 -10.84
C LEU A 51 7.10 1.33 -10.66
N ALA A 52 7.87 1.77 -11.66
CA ALA A 52 9.33 1.73 -11.59
C ALA A 52 9.88 2.54 -10.39
N GLN A 53 9.33 3.73 -10.15
CA GLN A 53 9.76 4.58 -9.04
C GLN A 53 9.42 3.96 -7.69
N VAL A 54 8.25 3.34 -7.57
CA VAL A 54 7.82 2.64 -6.35
C VAL A 54 8.72 1.45 -6.06
N VAL A 55 9.06 0.67 -7.09
CA VAL A 55 9.97 -0.48 -6.96
C VAL A 55 11.38 -0.04 -6.55
N ASP A 56 11.91 1.03 -7.13
CA ASP A 56 13.24 1.53 -6.80
C ASP A 56 13.31 2.03 -5.34
N GLU A 57 12.27 2.74 -4.88
CA GLU A 57 12.17 3.17 -3.48
C GLU A 57 12.10 1.98 -2.51
N ILE A 58 11.25 0.99 -2.80
CA ILE A 58 11.13 -0.23 -1.98
C ILE A 58 12.46 -0.97 -1.92
N ARG A 59 13.19 -1.10 -3.04
CA ARG A 59 14.51 -1.74 -3.07
C ARG A 59 15.51 -1.01 -2.16
N GLY A 60 15.51 0.32 -2.19
CA GLY A 60 16.33 1.13 -1.28
C GLY A 60 16.00 0.89 0.18
N LEU A 61 14.71 0.79 0.52
CA LEU A 61 14.24 0.57 1.89
C LEU A 61 14.50 -0.85 2.40
N VAL A 62 14.38 -1.88 1.56
CA VAL A 62 14.65 -3.28 1.95
C VAL A 62 16.15 -3.56 2.07
N GLY A 63 16.99 -2.88 1.28
CA GLY A 63 18.45 -2.95 1.42
C GLY A 63 18.99 -2.23 2.66
N ALA A 64 18.23 -1.27 3.19
CA ALA A 64 18.54 -0.56 4.43
C ALA A 64 17.85 -1.26 5.62
N SER A 65 18.51 -2.24 6.23
CA SER A 65 18.04 -2.80 7.51
C SER A 65 17.93 -1.67 8.54
N PRO A 66 16.79 -1.48 9.24
CA PRO A 66 16.80 -0.62 10.42
C PRO A 66 17.76 -1.21 11.47
N PRO A 67 18.43 -0.39 12.30
CA PRO A 67 19.19 -0.92 13.42
C PRO A 67 18.27 -1.80 14.25
N ARG A 68 18.66 -3.08 14.43
CA ARG A 68 18.00 -3.92 15.43
C ARG A 68 18.30 -3.28 16.78
N GLY A 69 17.24 -2.85 17.47
CA GLY A 69 17.35 -2.39 18.83
C GLY A 69 18.06 -3.44 19.69
N ASP A 70 18.99 -2.92 20.47
CA ASP A 70 19.90 -3.56 21.43
C ASP A 70 19.18 -4.44 22.46
#